data_AF-A0A529L7D4-F1
#
_entry.id   AF-A0A529L7D4-F1
#
_cell.length_a   1.000
_cell.length_b   1.000
_cell.length_c   1.000
_cell.angle_alpha   90.00
_cell.angle_beta   90.00
_cell.angle_gamma   90.00
#
_symmetry.space_group_name_H-M   'P 1'
#
loop_
_entity.id
_entity.type
_entity.pdbx_description
1 polymer ?
#
loop_
_entity_poly.entity_id
_entity_poly.type
_entity_poly.pdbx_seq_one_letter_code
_entity_poly.pdbx_strand_id
1 'polypeptide(L)' 'MGGIPSMKGRIRISEIFGPTVQGEGPLIGRPTVFVRTGGCDYRCRWCDTLYA' A
#
# COMPACT_ATOMS: atom_id res chain seq x y z
N MET A 1 16.92 -30.95 0.58
CA MET A 1 17.11 -29.52 0.89
C MET A 1 16.76 -28.70 -0.35
N GLY A 2 15.47 -28.48 -0.60
CA GLY A 2 14.99 -27.70 -1.74
C GLY A 2 14.76 -26.26 -1.29
N GLY A 3 15.61 -25.34 -1.73
CA GLY A 3 15.43 -23.91 -1.45
C GLY A 3 14.23 -23.36 -2.21
N ILE A 4 13.37 -22.63 -1.51
CA ILE A 4 12.26 -21.88 -2.11
C ILE A 4 12.89 -20.76 -2.97
N PRO A 5 12.55 -20.65 -4.26
CA PRO A 5 13.10 -19.60 -5.11
C PRO A 5 12.66 -18.23 -4.58
N SER A 6 13.64 -17.38 -4.25
CA SER A 6 13.42 -15.97 -3.93
C SER A 6 12.82 -15.28 -5.15
N MET A 7 11.55 -14.85 -5.08
CA MET A 7 10.94 -13.99 -6.09
C MET A 7 11.75 -12.69 -6.18
N LYS A 8 12.53 -12.52 -7.27
CA LYS A 8 13.18 -11.25 -7.60
C LYS A 8 12.16 -10.28 -8.21
N GLY A 9 11.45 -9.56 -7.36
CA GLY A 9 10.65 -8.39 -7.75
C GLY A 9 10.80 -7.29 -6.70
N ARG A 10 11.26 -6.09 -7.10
CA ARG A 10 11.27 -4.92 -6.20
C ARG A 10 9.88 -4.29 -6.22
N ILE A 11 9.20 -4.23 -5.08
CA ILE A 11 7.93 -3.50 -4.93
C ILE A 11 8.25 -2.00 -4.83
N ARG A 12 7.57 -1.18 -5.63
CA ARG A 12 7.70 0.28 -5.55
C ARG A 12 6.83 0.78 -4.42
N ILE A 13 7.46 1.30 -3.35
CA ILE A 13 6.77 1.84 -2.18
C ILE A 13 6.80 3.36 -2.26
N SER A 14 5.63 4.00 -2.15
CA SER A 14 5.48 5.45 -2.08
C SER A 14 5.67 5.95 -0.65
N GLU A 15 5.03 5.28 0.32
CA GLU A 15 5.14 5.64 1.73
C GLU A 15 4.82 4.45 2.65
N ILE A 16 5.38 4.49 3.85
CA ILE A 16 5.04 3.60 4.95
C ILE A 16 4.80 4.48 6.17
N PHE A 17 3.64 4.34 6.81
CA PHE A 17 3.32 5.14 7.99
C PHE A 17 2.44 4.37 8.98
N GLY A 18 2.57 4.75 10.24
CA GLY A 18 1.80 4.20 11.34
C GLY A 18 2.65 3.88 12.58
N PRO A 19 2.04 3.30 13.63
CA PRO A 19 0.62 2.93 13.68
C PRO A 19 -0.29 4.17 13.64
N THR A 20 -1.31 4.13 12.77
CA THR A 20 -2.39 5.12 12.68
C THR A 20 -3.74 4.39 12.71
N VAL A 21 -4.86 5.12 12.64
CA VAL A 21 -6.21 4.54 12.65
C VAL A 21 -6.70 4.32 11.22
N GLN A 22 -7.24 3.14 10.90
CA GLN A 22 -7.96 2.91 9.63
C GLN A 22 -9.18 3.82 9.57
N GLY A 23 -9.28 4.63 8.52
CA GLY A 23 -10.28 5.69 8.38
C GLY A 23 -11.57 5.26 7.70
N GLU A 24 -11.60 4.09 7.06
CA GLU A 24 -12.72 3.67 6.20
C GLU A 24 -13.04 2.18 6.29
N GLY A 25 -14.25 1.83 5.84
CA GLY A 25 -14.72 0.45 5.70
C GLY A 25 -15.02 -0.27 7.03
N PRO A 26 -15.14 -1.60 7.01
CA PRO A 26 -15.55 -2.39 8.18
C PRO A 26 -14.55 -2.37 9.36
N LEU A 27 -13.30 -1.98 9.10
CA LEU A 27 -12.23 -1.93 10.12
C LEU A 27 -11.91 -0.50 10.55
N ILE A 28 -12.78 0.46 10.26
CA ILE A 28 -12.64 1.84 10.72
C ILE A 28 -12.40 1.88 12.25
N GLY A 29 -11.43 2.68 12.68
CA GLY A 29 -11.03 2.76 14.09
C GLY A 29 -9.89 1.82 14.51
N ARG A 30 -9.49 0.85 13.67
CA ARG A 30 -8.44 -0.11 14.02
C ARG A 30 -7.02 0.46 13.86
N PRO A 31 -6.14 0.35 14.87
CA PRO A 31 -4.71 0.68 14.72
C PRO A 31 -4.05 -0.19 13.64
N THR A 32 -3.43 0.44 12.65
CA THR A 32 -2.94 -0.17 11.41
C THR A 32 -1.66 0.54 10.94
N VAL A 33 -0.73 -0.23 10.36
CA VAL A 33 0.40 0.31 9.57
C VAL A 33 -0.01 0.25 8.10
N PHE A 34 0.14 1.37 7.40
CA PHE A 34 -0.14 1.46 5.98
C PHE A 34 1.17 1.38 5.19
N VAL A 35 1.14 0.58 4.12
CA VAL A 35 2.19 0.49 3.11
C VAL A 35 1.55 0.87 1.79
N ARG A 36 1.81 2.08 1.29
CA ARG A 36 1.29 2.52 0.00
C ARG A 36 2.29 2.20 -1.09
N THR A 37 1.88 1.41 -2.07
CA THR A 37 2.66 1.19 -3.29
C THR A 37 2.59 2.41 -4.20
N GLY A 38 3.54 2.53 -5.13
CA GLY A 38 3.51 3.56 -6.16
C GLY A 38 3.27 2.99 -7.56
N GLY A 39 2.42 3.67 -8.32
CA GLY A 39 2.04 3.38 -9.68
C GLY A 39 0.59 2.89 -9.80
N CYS A 40 -0.22 3.65 -10.54
CA CYS A 40 -1.59 3.31 -10.93
C CYS A 40 -1.80 3.63 -12.41
N ASP A 41 -2.39 2.72 -13.17
CA ASP A 41 -2.70 2.87 -14.59
C ASP A 41 -4.01 3.64 -14.85
N TYR A 42 -4.74 3.96 -13.79
CA TYR A 42 -6.01 4.69 -13.88
C TYR A 42 -5.75 6.20 -13.85
N ARG A 43 -6.56 6.95 -14.62
CA ARG A 43 -6.44 8.40 -14.77
C ARG A 43 -7.62 9.13 -14.12
N CYS A 44 -7.91 8.78 -12.87
CA CYS A 44 -9.03 9.35 -12.12
C CYS A 44 -8.85 10.86 -11.92
N ARG A 45 -9.84 11.66 -12.34
CA ARG A 45 -9.84 13.12 -12.16
C ARG A 45 -10.02 13.57 -10.70
N TRP A 46 -10.52 12.66 -9.85
CA TRP A 46 -10.89 12.91 -8.46
C TRP A 46 -10.04 12.09 -7.49
N CYS A 47 -8.86 11.60 -7.92
CA CYS A 47 -7.96 10.89 -7.03
C CYS A 47 -7.47 11.82 -5.92
N ASP A 48 -7.67 11.42 -4.68
CA ASP A 48 -7.19 12.13 -3.49
C ASP A 48 -5.68 11.96 -3.28
N THR A 49 -5.10 10.89 -3.83
CA THR A 49 -3.68 10.58 -3.76
C THR A 49 -3.06 10.66 -5.14
N LEU A 50 -2.35 11.74 -5.43
CA LEU A 50 -1.61 11.87 -6.67
C LEU A 50 -0.42 10.87 -6.65
N TYR A 51 -0.21 10.15 -7.76
CA TYR A 51 0.94 9.26 -7.99
C TYR A 51 1.00 7.96 -7.19
N ALA A 52 -0.11 7.55 -6.55
CA ALA A 52 -0.29 6.19 -6.06
C ALA A 52 -0.27 5.18 -7.22
#